data_AF-A0A2G9RQ46-F1
#
_entry.id   AF-A0A2G9RQ46-F1
#
_cell.length_a   1.000
_cell.length_b   1.000
_cell.length_c   1.000
_cell.angle_alpha   90.00
_cell.angle_beta   90.00
_cell.angle_gamma   90.00
#
_symmetry.space_group_name_H-M   'P 1'
#
loop_
_entity.id
_entity.type
_entity.pdbx_description
1 polymer ?
#
loop_
_entity_poly.entity_id
_entity_poly.type
_entity_poly.pdbx_seq_one_letter_code
_entity_poly.pdbx_strand_id
1 'polypeptide(L)'
;MVHYGHSNQLRQARAMGDYLIVGVHTDEEIARHKGPPVFTQEERYKMVRAIKWVDEIVPGAPYVTTLDTLDKYNCDFCVHGNDITLTVDGKDTYEEVKNAQRYRECQRTQGVSTTDLVGRMLLMTKAHHSVDARGRSPWTGVSQFLQTSQKIMQFASGKEPEPGDTIIYVAGAFDLFHIGHIDFLEKAHSLAPKPYIIVGLHFDQEVNLYKRKNYPIMNIHERTLSVLACRYVSEVVIGAPYSVTSDLLDHFKVDLVCHGKTEVLPDRDGSDPYAVSVSKPFFIYTFVCLLITSKSTPGL
;
A
#
# COMPACT_ATOMS: atom_id res chain seq x y z
N MET A 1 10.45 4.73 -1.68
CA MET A 1 9.72 3.47 -1.44
C MET A 1 8.66 3.75 -0.38
N VAL A 2 7.40 3.91 -0.79
CA VAL A 2 6.30 4.16 0.15
C VAL A 2 6.09 2.91 1.02
N HIS A 3 5.72 3.12 2.29
CA HIS A 3 5.36 2.08 3.25
C HIS A 3 4.36 2.66 4.26
N TYR A 4 3.76 1.83 5.11
CA TYR A 4 2.70 2.24 6.05
C TYR A 4 3.10 3.39 7.01
N GLY A 5 4.40 3.62 7.19
CA GLY A 5 4.92 4.78 7.95
C GLY A 5 4.65 6.12 7.27
N HIS A 6 4.85 6.20 5.95
CA HIS A 6 4.45 7.36 5.15
C HIS A 6 2.93 7.53 5.18
N SER A 7 2.18 6.42 5.02
CA SER A 7 0.72 6.45 5.06
C SER A 7 0.18 6.96 6.41
N ASN A 8 0.78 6.56 7.54
CA ASN A 8 0.39 7.06 8.86
C ASN A 8 0.78 8.53 9.09
N GLN A 9 1.89 9.00 8.52
CA GLN A 9 2.22 10.43 8.53
C GLN A 9 1.17 11.24 7.78
N LEU A 10 0.77 10.78 6.58
CA LEU A 10 -0.27 11.44 5.79
C LEU A 10 -1.63 11.38 6.48
N ARG A 11 -1.98 10.28 7.16
CA ARG A 11 -3.17 10.20 8.01
C ARG A 11 -3.15 11.24 9.13
N GLN A 12 -2.03 11.35 9.85
CA GLN A 12 -1.87 12.34 10.92
C GLN A 12 -1.99 13.77 10.37
N ALA A 13 -1.35 14.06 9.24
CA ALA A 13 -1.45 15.37 8.59
C ALA A 13 -2.88 15.69 8.15
N ARG A 14 -3.57 14.74 7.51
CA ARG A 14 -4.97 14.91 7.08
C ARG A 14 -5.92 15.11 8.27
N ALA A 15 -5.61 14.57 9.45
CA ALA A 15 -6.40 14.75 10.66
C ALA A 15 -6.24 16.14 11.31
N MET A 16 -5.27 16.95 10.86
CA MET A 16 -5.04 18.30 11.36
C MET A 16 -5.83 19.37 10.58
N GLY A 17 -6.53 19.00 9.52
CA GLY A 17 -7.32 19.90 8.69
C GLY A 17 -8.36 19.16 7.85
N ASP A 18 -8.89 19.81 6.83
CA ASP A 18 -10.00 19.28 6.01
C ASP A 18 -9.60 18.88 4.59
N TYR A 19 -8.36 19.15 4.18
CA TYR A 19 -7.83 18.81 2.86
C TYR A 19 -6.31 18.60 2.94
N LEU A 20 -5.79 17.59 2.26
CA LEU A 20 -4.34 17.30 2.24
C LEU A 20 -3.78 17.33 0.82
N ILE A 21 -2.88 18.29 0.60
CA ILE A 21 -2.03 18.39 -0.59
C ILE A 21 -0.65 17.81 -0.28
N VAL A 22 -0.13 16.94 -1.15
CA VAL A 22 1.21 16.35 -1.00
C VAL A 22 2.12 16.74 -2.14
N GLY A 23 3.14 17.54 -1.84
CA GLY A 23 4.23 17.84 -2.75
C GLY A 23 5.19 16.66 -2.92
N VAL A 24 5.53 16.31 -4.16
CA VAL A 24 6.46 15.22 -4.46
C VAL A 24 7.54 15.70 -5.43
N HIS A 25 8.80 15.61 -5.02
CA HIS A 25 9.96 16.08 -5.79
C HIS A 25 10.15 15.31 -7.11
N THR A 26 10.82 15.93 -8.09
CA THR A 26 11.29 15.23 -9.31
C THR A 26 12.46 14.31 -9.00
N ASP A 27 12.82 13.42 -9.94
CA ASP A 27 14.00 12.56 -9.80
C ASP A 27 15.30 13.39 -9.79
N GLU A 28 15.36 14.43 -10.63
CA GLU A 28 16.49 15.36 -10.69
C GLU A 28 16.70 16.11 -9.37
N GLU A 29 15.62 16.62 -8.78
CA GLU A 29 15.71 17.38 -7.52
C GLU A 29 16.18 16.51 -6.35
N ILE A 30 15.75 15.24 -6.33
CA ILE A 30 16.23 14.27 -5.33
C ILE A 30 17.73 14.00 -5.53
N ALA A 31 18.18 13.80 -6.77
CA ALA A 31 19.56 13.45 -7.10
C ALA A 31 20.57 14.57 -6.74
N ARG A 32 20.12 15.83 -6.63
CA ARG A 32 20.95 16.95 -6.18
C ARG A 32 21.28 16.90 -4.68
N HIS A 33 20.42 16.28 -3.88
CA HIS A 33 20.51 16.27 -2.42
C HIS A 33 20.95 14.93 -1.83
N LYS A 34 20.70 13.83 -2.56
CA LYS A 34 21.07 12.46 -2.16
C LYS A 34 21.21 11.58 -3.40
N GLY A 35 21.47 10.28 -3.19
CA GLY A 35 21.46 9.31 -4.28
C GLY A 35 20.13 9.29 -5.05
N PRO A 36 20.13 8.91 -6.35
CA PRO A 36 18.92 8.89 -7.16
C PRO A 36 17.85 7.97 -6.55
N PRO A 37 16.56 8.32 -6.67
CA PRO A 37 15.49 7.51 -6.12
C PRO A 37 15.38 6.18 -6.86
N VAL A 38 15.00 5.12 -6.14
CA VAL A 38 14.77 3.77 -6.72
C VAL A 38 13.57 3.74 -7.68
N PHE A 39 12.52 4.50 -7.36
CA PHE A 39 11.31 4.62 -8.17
C PHE A 39 11.32 5.95 -8.91
N THR A 40 10.89 5.92 -10.16
CA THR A 40 10.69 7.12 -10.97
C THR A 40 9.69 8.05 -10.34
N GLN A 41 9.73 9.33 -10.71
CA GLN A 41 8.79 10.31 -10.19
C GLN A 41 7.33 9.96 -10.49
N GLU A 42 7.01 9.41 -11.66
CA GLU A 42 5.65 9.01 -12.02
C GLU A 42 5.13 7.86 -11.15
N GLU A 43 5.98 6.86 -10.86
CA GLU A 43 5.63 5.80 -9.92
C GLU A 43 5.38 6.36 -8.53
N ARG A 44 6.20 7.32 -8.07
CA ARG A 44 6.03 7.97 -6.77
C ARG A 44 4.76 8.81 -6.71
N TYR A 45 4.45 9.56 -7.76
CA TYR A 45 3.22 10.35 -7.88
C TYR A 45 1.99 9.45 -7.77
N LYS A 46 1.96 8.35 -8.52
CA LYS A 46 0.82 7.42 -8.49
C LYS A 46 0.71 6.68 -7.16
N MET A 47 1.83 6.26 -6.54
CA MET A 47 1.83 5.66 -5.20
C MET A 47 1.22 6.59 -4.15
N VAL A 48 1.61 7.87 -4.12
CA VAL A 48 1.11 8.85 -3.15
C VAL A 48 -0.37 9.15 -3.39
N ARG A 49 -0.78 9.31 -4.66
CA ARG A 49 -2.18 9.53 -5.03
C ARG A 49 -3.10 8.39 -4.58
N ALA A 50 -2.63 7.14 -4.57
CA ALA A 50 -3.42 6.00 -4.14
C ALA A 50 -3.72 5.96 -2.63
N ILE A 51 -3.01 6.75 -1.81
CA ILE A 51 -3.24 6.81 -0.37
C ILE A 51 -4.53 7.60 -0.10
N LYS A 52 -5.45 7.03 0.67
CA LYS A 52 -6.81 7.56 0.82
C LYS A 52 -6.95 8.90 1.55
N TRP A 53 -5.93 9.29 2.31
CA TRP A 53 -5.90 10.58 3.00
C TRP A 53 -5.36 11.72 2.14
N VAL A 54 -4.82 11.41 0.95
CA VAL A 54 -4.29 12.41 0.03
C VAL A 54 -5.40 12.87 -0.89
N ASP A 55 -5.70 14.17 -0.88
CA ASP A 55 -6.73 14.73 -1.74
C ASP A 55 -6.13 15.17 -3.09
N GLU A 56 -4.96 15.82 -3.05
CA GLU A 56 -4.24 16.29 -4.23
C GLU A 56 -2.73 16.00 -4.13
N ILE A 57 -2.08 15.77 -5.28
CA ILE A 57 -0.62 15.72 -5.37
C ILE A 57 -0.10 16.90 -6.18
N VAL A 58 1.05 17.43 -5.79
CA VAL A 58 1.79 18.46 -6.52
C VAL A 58 3.10 17.86 -7.03
N PRO A 59 3.18 17.51 -8.33
CA PRO A 59 4.43 17.08 -8.97
C PRO A 59 5.48 18.18 -8.96
N GLY A 60 6.75 17.80 -8.84
CA GLY A 60 7.88 18.71 -8.92
C GLY A 60 7.94 19.74 -7.80
N ALA A 61 7.47 19.38 -6.61
CA ALA A 61 7.57 20.25 -5.44
C ALA A 61 9.05 20.54 -5.08
N PRO A 62 9.40 21.77 -4.66
CA PRO A 62 10.75 22.10 -4.18
C PRO A 62 11.21 21.18 -3.05
N TYR A 63 12.52 20.98 -2.91
CA TYR A 63 13.07 20.08 -1.88
C TYR A 63 12.77 20.56 -0.44
N VAL A 64 12.83 21.88 -0.22
CA VAL A 64 12.52 22.51 1.07
C VAL A 64 11.17 23.21 1.00
N THR A 65 10.34 23.03 2.03
CA THR A 65 9.05 23.74 2.14
C THR A 65 9.28 25.21 2.47
N THR A 66 8.68 26.10 1.69
CA THR A 66 8.75 27.57 1.85
C THR A 66 7.37 28.16 2.05
N LEU A 67 7.29 29.39 2.57
CA LEU A 67 6.02 30.13 2.67
C LEU A 67 5.39 30.35 1.29
N ASP A 68 6.20 30.70 0.28
CA ASP A 68 5.75 30.85 -1.11
C ASP A 68 5.03 29.60 -1.63
N THR A 69 5.54 28.41 -1.29
CA THR A 69 4.92 27.15 -1.70
C THR A 69 3.58 26.95 -1.00
N LEU A 70 3.51 27.27 0.30
CA LEU A 70 2.25 27.17 1.05
C LEU A 70 1.21 28.15 0.52
N ASP A 71 1.60 29.39 0.25
CA ASP A 71 0.71 30.43 -0.25
C ASP A 71 0.22 30.12 -1.67
N LYS A 72 1.11 29.61 -2.53
CA LYS A 72 0.78 29.18 -3.90
C LYS A 72 -0.35 28.16 -3.95
N TYR A 73 -0.41 27.25 -2.98
CA TYR A 73 -1.44 26.20 -2.91
C TYR A 73 -2.50 26.47 -1.83
N ASN A 74 -2.51 27.67 -1.26
CA ASN A 74 -3.43 28.08 -0.19
C ASN A 74 -3.47 27.08 0.99
N CYS A 75 -2.29 26.60 1.40
CA CYS A 75 -2.13 25.72 2.55
C CYS A 75 -1.87 26.53 3.83
N ASP A 76 -2.63 26.26 4.89
CA ASP A 76 -2.45 26.95 6.17
C ASP A 76 -1.09 26.66 6.82
N PHE A 77 -0.64 25.41 6.78
CA PHE A 77 0.62 24.95 7.38
C PHE A 77 1.16 23.69 6.68
N CYS A 78 2.44 23.39 6.90
CA CYS A 78 3.03 22.09 6.54
C CYS A 78 3.10 21.15 7.75
N VAL A 79 3.14 19.84 7.48
CA VAL A 79 3.28 18.79 8.49
C VAL A 79 4.48 17.91 8.15
N HIS A 80 5.45 17.83 9.06
CA HIS A 80 6.64 17.00 8.90
C HIS A 80 6.85 16.07 10.11
N GLY A 81 7.76 15.12 9.99
CA GLY A 81 8.21 14.33 11.14
C GLY A 81 9.06 15.16 12.10
N ASN A 82 9.38 14.60 13.25
CA ASN A 82 10.23 15.22 14.28
C ASN A 82 11.74 14.93 14.07
N ASP A 83 12.16 14.73 12.81
CA ASP A 83 13.56 14.49 12.49
C ASP A 83 14.38 15.78 12.66
N ILE A 84 15.67 15.65 13.00
CA ILE A 84 16.57 16.80 13.11
C ILE A 84 16.89 17.30 11.70
N THR A 85 16.45 18.52 11.37
CA THR A 85 16.64 19.13 10.04
C THR A 85 17.46 20.41 10.15
N LEU A 86 18.78 20.25 10.24
CA LEU A 86 19.73 21.36 10.30
C LEU A 86 20.53 21.45 8.98
N THR A 87 20.83 22.67 8.55
CA THR A 87 21.83 22.95 7.53
C THR A 87 23.25 22.70 8.08
N VAL A 88 24.25 22.74 7.19
CA VAL A 88 25.67 22.60 7.59
C VAL A 88 26.12 23.65 8.61
N ASP A 89 25.46 24.81 8.63
CA ASP A 89 25.73 25.90 9.56
C ASP A 89 24.94 25.76 10.88
N GLY A 90 24.23 24.65 11.08
CA GLY A 90 23.44 24.38 12.28
C GLY A 90 22.09 25.11 12.33
N LYS A 91 21.65 25.69 11.21
CA LYS A 91 20.38 26.42 11.10
C LYS A 91 19.23 25.48 10.75
N ASP A 92 18.04 25.69 11.31
CA ASP A 92 16.87 24.86 10.97
C ASP A 92 16.45 25.05 9.50
N THR A 93 16.34 23.94 8.76
CA THR A 93 15.93 23.93 7.35
C THR A 93 14.55 24.56 7.14
N TYR A 94 13.67 24.52 8.16
CA TYR A 94 12.32 25.06 8.12
C TYR A 94 12.16 26.32 8.99
N GLU A 95 13.25 27.02 9.33
CA GLU A 95 13.22 28.21 10.20
C GLU A 95 12.15 29.23 9.76
N GLU A 96 12.10 29.53 8.46
CA GLU A 96 11.14 30.48 7.88
C GLU A 96 9.68 30.09 8.21
N VAL A 97 9.32 28.83 7.95
CA VAL A 97 7.96 28.32 8.13
C VAL A 97 7.61 28.17 9.62
N LYS A 98 8.59 27.81 10.45
CA LYS A 98 8.45 27.73 11.91
C LYS A 98 8.22 29.10 12.53
N ASN A 99 8.98 30.12 12.12
CA ASN A 99 8.83 31.50 12.59
C ASN A 99 7.45 32.09 12.23
N ALA A 100 6.91 31.73 11.07
CA ALA A 100 5.55 32.09 10.65
C ALA A 100 4.44 31.29 11.36
N GLN A 101 4.77 30.37 12.27
CA GLN A 101 3.84 29.47 12.96
C GLN A 101 3.02 28.56 12.02
N ARG A 102 3.56 28.27 10.82
CA ARG A 102 2.92 27.44 9.78
C ARG A 102 3.58 26.07 9.62
N TYR A 103 4.24 25.59 10.67
CA TYR A 103 4.84 24.26 10.75
C TYR A 103 4.14 23.44 11.86
N ARG A 104 3.87 22.16 11.60
CA ARG A 104 3.34 21.20 12.57
C ARG A 104 4.13 19.90 12.51
N GLU A 105 4.20 19.19 13.63
CA GLU A 105 4.89 17.92 13.74
C GLU A 105 3.91 16.77 13.89
N CYS A 106 4.26 15.63 13.28
CA CYS A 106 3.58 14.36 13.48
C CYS A 106 4.53 13.34 14.10
N GLN A 107 3.96 12.33 14.77
CA GLN A 107 4.76 11.30 15.42
C GLN A 107 5.30 10.32 14.39
N ARG A 108 6.58 9.99 14.53
CA ARG A 108 7.25 8.95 13.74
C ARG A 108 6.56 7.60 13.95
N THR A 109 6.32 6.89 12.87
CA THR A 109 5.65 5.58 12.92
C THR A 109 6.60 4.50 13.42
N GLN A 110 6.21 3.81 14.49
CA GLN A 110 7.00 2.70 15.05
C GLN A 110 7.01 1.48 14.11
N GLY A 111 8.16 0.79 14.07
CA GLY A 111 8.30 -0.53 13.45
C GLY A 111 8.71 -0.55 11.97
N VAL A 112 8.87 0.61 11.32
CA VAL A 112 9.29 0.66 9.91
C VAL A 112 10.12 1.90 9.57
N SER A 113 11.11 1.71 8.71
CA SER A 113 11.79 2.77 7.97
C SER A 113 12.26 2.23 6.63
N THR A 114 12.59 3.10 5.67
CA THR A 114 13.15 2.63 4.39
C THR A 114 14.47 1.88 4.61
N THR A 115 15.33 2.33 5.53
CA THR A 115 16.58 1.65 5.89
C THR A 115 16.34 0.26 6.47
N ASP A 116 15.36 0.12 7.37
CA ASP A 116 14.94 -1.18 7.90
C ASP A 116 14.49 -2.12 6.77
N LEU A 117 13.59 -1.67 5.90
CA LEU A 117 13.13 -2.49 4.77
C LEU A 117 14.26 -2.88 3.81
N VAL A 118 15.18 -1.97 3.50
CA VAL A 118 16.40 -2.29 2.73
C VAL A 118 17.23 -3.34 3.47
N GLY A 119 17.42 -3.20 4.78
CA GLY A 119 18.07 -4.21 5.62
C GLY A 119 17.41 -5.59 5.46
N ARG A 120 16.08 -5.68 5.55
CA ARG A 120 15.34 -6.94 5.33
C ARG A 120 15.55 -7.51 3.93
N MET A 121 15.62 -6.67 2.90
CA MET A 121 15.95 -7.09 1.52
C MET A 121 17.41 -7.53 1.34
N LEU A 122 18.35 -7.00 2.14
CA LEU A 122 19.76 -7.40 2.12
C LEU A 122 20.03 -8.66 2.93
N LEU A 123 19.24 -8.91 3.98
CA LEU A 123 19.29 -10.14 4.80
C LEU A 123 18.87 -11.41 4.03
N MET A 124 18.75 -11.35 2.70
CA MET A 124 18.45 -12.46 1.78
C MET A 124 19.57 -13.52 1.68
N THR A 125 20.23 -13.82 2.80
CA THR A 125 21.15 -14.95 2.96
C THR A 125 20.51 -16.04 3.83
N LYS A 126 20.78 -17.31 3.51
CA LYS A 126 20.14 -18.49 4.11
C LYS A 126 20.50 -18.75 5.58
N ALA A 127 21.29 -17.89 6.22
CA ALA A 127 21.80 -18.12 7.58
C ALA A 127 20.76 -17.88 8.70
N HIS A 128 19.62 -17.27 8.37
CA HIS A 128 18.53 -16.98 9.33
C HIS A 128 17.59 -18.17 9.62
N HIS A 129 17.78 -19.32 8.95
CA HIS A 129 17.04 -20.57 9.24
C HIS A 129 17.54 -21.32 10.48
N SER A 130 18.54 -20.77 11.17
CA SER A 130 18.99 -21.26 12.47
C SER A 130 18.00 -20.76 13.53
N VAL A 131 17.26 -21.67 14.15
CA VAL A 131 16.41 -21.38 15.31
C VAL A 131 17.31 -20.74 16.37
N ASP A 132 17.13 -19.45 16.64
CA ASP A 132 17.75 -18.86 17.84
C ASP A 132 17.10 -19.55 19.05
N ALA A 133 17.90 -19.87 20.06
CA ALA A 133 17.50 -20.56 21.30
C ALA A 133 16.39 -19.82 22.10
N ARG A 134 15.93 -18.68 21.59
CA ARG A 134 14.89 -17.78 22.11
C ARG A 134 13.52 -17.92 21.43
N GLY A 135 13.32 -18.88 20.53
CA GLY A 135 11.99 -19.23 20.01
C GLY A 135 11.34 -18.20 19.06
N ARG A 136 12.13 -17.38 18.37
CA ARG A 136 11.59 -16.42 17.37
C ARG A 136 11.33 -17.10 16.03
N SER A 137 10.19 -16.77 15.41
CA SER A 137 9.86 -17.19 14.03
C SER A 137 11.02 -16.84 13.07
N PRO A 138 11.62 -17.83 12.37
CA PRO A 138 12.69 -17.58 11.39
C PRO A 138 12.24 -16.73 10.20
N TRP A 139 10.92 -16.63 9.99
CA TRP A 139 10.31 -16.12 8.76
C TRP A 139 9.91 -14.65 8.85
N THR A 140 9.61 -14.15 10.06
CA THR A 140 9.05 -12.81 10.30
C THR A 140 9.62 -12.09 11.53
N GLY A 141 10.56 -12.72 12.24
CA GLY A 141 11.09 -12.24 13.52
C GLY A 141 12.00 -11.00 13.48
N VAL A 142 12.15 -10.35 12.33
CA VAL A 142 12.93 -9.10 12.19
C VAL A 142 12.09 -7.85 12.45
N SER A 143 10.78 -7.89 12.15
CA SER A 143 9.91 -6.75 12.42
C SER A 143 9.68 -6.62 13.92
N GLN A 144 9.89 -5.41 14.45
CA GLN A 144 9.56 -5.04 15.83
C GLN A 144 8.20 -4.32 15.90
N PHE A 145 7.40 -4.37 14.83
CA PHE A 145 6.11 -3.68 14.77
C PHE A 145 5.13 -4.25 15.79
N LEU A 146 4.63 -3.38 16.69
CA LEU A 146 3.63 -3.74 17.68
C LEU A 146 2.23 -3.38 17.16
N GLN A 147 1.48 -4.36 16.67
CA GLN A 147 0.13 -4.13 16.19
C GLN A 147 -0.85 -3.91 17.35
N THR A 148 -1.79 -3.00 17.17
CA THR A 148 -2.89 -2.76 18.13
C THR A 148 -4.21 -2.59 17.38
N SER A 149 -5.33 -2.87 18.05
CA SER A 149 -6.66 -2.58 17.50
C SER A 149 -6.80 -1.10 17.11
N GLN A 150 -6.25 -0.19 17.91
CA GLN A 150 -6.25 1.25 17.63
C GLN A 150 -5.58 1.58 16.29
N LYS A 151 -4.43 0.96 15.97
CA LYS A 151 -3.75 1.18 14.68
C LYS A 151 -4.59 0.66 13.52
N ILE A 152 -5.26 -0.47 13.68
CA ILE A 152 -6.18 -1.01 12.65
C ILE A 152 -7.35 -0.04 12.46
N MET A 153 -8.02 0.39 13.52
CA MET A 153 -9.16 1.32 13.44
C MET A 153 -8.78 2.66 12.78
N GLN A 154 -7.58 3.18 13.08
CA GLN A 154 -7.07 4.40 12.44
C GLN A 154 -6.86 4.25 10.92
N PHE A 155 -6.60 3.02 10.46
CA PHE A 155 -6.36 2.71 9.06
C PHE A 155 -7.58 2.14 8.35
N ALA A 156 -8.54 1.54 9.03
CA ALA A 156 -9.74 0.98 8.42
C ALA A 156 -10.70 2.09 7.96
N SER A 157 -11.53 1.80 6.96
CA SER A 157 -12.64 2.68 6.59
C SER A 157 -13.77 2.62 7.63
N GLY A 158 -13.95 1.44 8.25
CA GLY A 158 -15.02 1.15 9.22
C GLY A 158 -16.41 1.06 8.59
N LYS A 159 -16.51 0.97 7.26
CA LYS A 159 -17.79 0.89 6.55
C LYS A 159 -18.11 -0.55 6.21
N GLU A 160 -19.33 -0.98 6.46
CA GLU A 160 -19.86 -2.26 5.97
C GLU A 160 -20.41 -2.11 4.54
N PRO A 161 -20.57 -3.23 3.79
CA PRO A 161 -21.22 -3.19 2.48
C PRO A 161 -22.67 -2.71 2.59
N GLU A 162 -23.06 -1.77 1.75
CA GLU A 162 -24.42 -1.25 1.65
C GLU A 162 -25.23 -1.92 0.53
N PRO A 163 -26.58 -1.89 0.56
CA PRO A 163 -27.39 -2.33 -0.57
C PRO A 163 -26.97 -1.63 -1.87
N GLY A 164 -26.69 -2.44 -2.90
CA GLY A 164 -26.22 -1.97 -4.21
C GLY A 164 -24.70 -1.93 -4.37
N ASP A 165 -23.93 -2.20 -3.31
CA ASP A 165 -22.50 -2.45 -3.44
C ASP A 165 -22.27 -3.78 -4.17
N THR A 166 -21.20 -3.83 -4.98
CA THR A 166 -20.68 -5.07 -5.56
C THR A 166 -19.46 -5.50 -4.75
N ILE A 167 -19.56 -6.64 -4.06
CA ILE A 167 -18.50 -7.15 -3.19
C ILE A 167 -17.47 -7.90 -4.03
N ILE A 168 -16.27 -7.32 -4.13
CA ILE A 168 -15.18 -7.86 -4.93
C ILE A 168 -14.10 -8.41 -3.98
N TYR A 169 -13.81 -9.70 -4.08
CA TYR A 169 -12.74 -10.33 -3.32
C TYR A 169 -11.47 -10.51 -4.17
N VAL A 170 -10.33 -10.14 -3.59
CA VAL A 170 -9.00 -10.38 -4.17
C VAL A 170 -8.09 -10.94 -3.10
N ALA A 171 -7.15 -11.82 -3.43
CA ALA A 171 -6.27 -12.46 -2.45
C ALA A 171 -4.80 -12.46 -2.87
N GLY A 172 -3.90 -12.56 -1.89
CA GLY A 172 -2.49 -12.77 -2.15
C GLY A 172 -1.56 -12.36 -1.02
N ALA A 173 -0.27 -12.23 -1.35
CA ALA A 173 0.73 -11.73 -0.42
C ALA A 173 0.51 -10.24 -0.10
N PHE A 174 0.41 -9.38 -1.12
CA PHE A 174 0.51 -7.92 -0.98
C PHE A 174 1.73 -7.46 -0.16
N ASP A 175 2.82 -8.22 -0.27
CA ASP A 175 4.10 -7.90 0.36
C ASP A 175 4.77 -6.71 -0.35
N LEU A 176 5.43 -5.84 0.41
CA LEU A 176 5.96 -4.56 -0.05
C LEU A 176 4.97 -3.81 -0.96
N PHE A 177 3.76 -3.54 -0.47
CA PHE A 177 2.67 -2.97 -1.25
C PHE A 177 3.11 -1.82 -2.19
N HIS A 178 3.02 -2.06 -3.50
CA HIS A 178 3.65 -1.26 -4.54
C HIS A 178 2.69 -0.95 -5.69
N ILE A 179 3.21 -0.24 -6.71
CA ILE A 179 2.42 0.31 -7.82
C ILE A 179 1.63 -0.74 -8.60
N GLY A 180 2.22 -1.92 -8.83
CA GLY A 180 1.50 -3.04 -9.46
C GLY A 180 0.24 -3.50 -8.71
N HIS A 181 0.24 -3.46 -7.37
CA HIS A 181 -0.97 -3.78 -6.59
C HIS A 181 -2.01 -2.66 -6.71
N ILE A 182 -1.57 -1.40 -6.74
CA ILE A 182 -2.46 -0.25 -6.94
C ILE A 182 -3.13 -0.33 -8.32
N ASP A 183 -2.36 -0.59 -9.38
CA ASP A 183 -2.89 -0.75 -10.74
C ASP A 183 -3.92 -1.88 -10.84
N PHE A 184 -3.66 -2.98 -10.14
CA PHE A 184 -4.58 -4.10 -10.06
C PHE A 184 -5.87 -3.72 -9.32
N LEU A 185 -5.77 -3.10 -8.15
CA LEU A 185 -6.92 -2.70 -7.34
C LEU A 185 -7.74 -1.58 -7.99
N GLU A 186 -7.09 -0.63 -8.66
CA GLU A 186 -7.74 0.43 -9.45
C GLU A 186 -8.61 -0.16 -10.56
N LYS A 187 -8.08 -1.17 -11.26
CA LYS A 187 -8.81 -1.87 -12.31
C LYS A 187 -9.93 -2.76 -11.76
N ALA A 188 -9.72 -3.41 -10.62
CA ALA A 188 -10.77 -4.16 -9.93
C ALA A 188 -11.90 -3.21 -9.48
N HIS A 189 -11.54 -2.03 -8.98
CA HIS A 189 -12.48 -0.99 -8.57
C HIS A 189 -13.31 -0.47 -9.76
N SER A 190 -12.77 -0.45 -10.98
CA SER A 190 -13.55 -0.02 -12.15
C SER A 190 -14.49 -1.09 -12.72
N LEU A 191 -14.53 -2.31 -12.16
CA LEU A 191 -15.44 -3.38 -12.63
C LEU A 191 -16.89 -3.17 -12.21
N ALA A 192 -17.14 -2.31 -11.21
CA ALA A 192 -18.47 -2.04 -10.70
C ALA A 192 -18.68 -0.54 -10.46
N PRO A 193 -19.92 -0.03 -10.57
CA PRO A 193 -20.21 1.37 -10.28
C PRO A 193 -20.08 1.72 -8.80
N LYS A 194 -20.34 0.77 -7.89
CA LYS A 194 -20.22 0.92 -6.44
C LYS A 194 -19.45 -0.28 -5.85
N PRO A 195 -18.11 -0.32 -6.03
CA PRO A 195 -17.31 -1.46 -5.62
C PRO A 195 -17.05 -1.47 -4.11
N TYR A 196 -17.14 -2.64 -3.48
CA TYR A 196 -16.68 -2.90 -2.13
C TYR A 196 -15.57 -3.95 -2.19
N ILE A 197 -14.31 -3.51 -2.14
CA ILE A 197 -13.16 -4.41 -2.33
C ILE A 197 -12.69 -4.96 -0.98
N ILE A 198 -12.70 -6.28 -0.87
CA ILE A 198 -12.14 -7.06 0.24
C ILE A 198 -10.82 -7.68 -0.21
N VAL A 199 -9.73 -7.36 0.49
CA VAL A 199 -8.40 -7.91 0.21
C VAL A 199 -8.05 -9.01 1.23
N GLY A 200 -7.96 -10.25 0.77
CA GLY A 200 -7.46 -11.39 1.52
C GLY A 200 -5.94 -11.41 1.62
N LEU A 201 -5.40 -11.29 2.83
CA LEU A 201 -3.97 -11.39 3.09
C LEU A 201 -3.61 -12.79 3.57
N HIS A 202 -2.84 -13.53 2.77
CA HIS A 202 -2.34 -14.85 3.17
C HIS A 202 -1.45 -14.73 4.42
N PHE A 203 -1.43 -15.78 5.24
CA PHE A 203 -0.51 -15.90 6.38
C PHE A 203 0.95 -15.84 5.95
N ASP A 204 1.82 -15.35 6.82
CA ASP A 204 3.26 -15.22 6.50
C ASP A 204 3.91 -16.56 6.17
N GLN A 205 3.50 -17.63 6.86
CA GLN A 205 3.95 -19.00 6.61
C GLN A 205 3.53 -19.48 5.22
N GLU A 206 2.33 -19.12 4.79
CA GLU A 206 1.81 -19.47 3.47
C GLU A 206 2.55 -18.70 2.38
N VAL A 207 2.72 -17.37 2.57
CA VAL A 207 3.53 -16.55 1.65
C VAL A 207 4.94 -17.08 1.52
N ASN A 208 5.55 -17.50 2.63
CA ASN A 208 6.87 -18.12 2.58
C ASN A 208 6.87 -19.44 1.82
N LEU A 209 5.88 -20.29 1.99
CA LEU A 209 5.81 -21.59 1.32
C LEU A 209 5.88 -21.44 -0.21
N TYR A 210 5.09 -20.52 -0.76
CA TYR A 210 5.01 -20.35 -2.21
C TYR A 210 5.98 -19.33 -2.80
N LYS A 211 6.44 -18.30 -2.05
CA LYS A 211 7.49 -17.35 -2.53
C LYS A 211 8.91 -17.76 -2.17
N ARG A 212 9.07 -18.64 -1.17
CA ARG A 212 10.34 -19.17 -0.63
C ARG A 212 11.23 -18.06 -0.04
N LYS A 213 12.50 -18.40 0.25
CA LYS A 213 13.53 -17.50 0.78
C LYS A 213 13.07 -16.86 2.10
N ASN A 214 13.35 -15.57 2.28
CA ASN A 214 12.96 -14.81 3.48
C ASN A 214 11.69 -13.97 3.23
N TYR A 215 10.82 -14.40 2.29
CA TYR A 215 9.52 -13.76 2.11
C TYR A 215 8.53 -14.24 3.18
N PRO A 216 7.56 -13.41 3.58
CA PRO A 216 7.39 -12.01 3.18
C PRO A 216 8.37 -11.06 3.88
N ILE A 217 8.71 -9.95 3.23
CA ILE A 217 9.56 -8.88 3.80
C ILE A 217 8.79 -8.12 4.89
N MET A 218 7.50 -7.91 4.67
CA MET A 218 6.57 -7.34 5.63
C MET A 218 5.67 -8.44 6.21
N ASN A 219 5.58 -8.52 7.54
CA ASN A 219 4.67 -9.48 8.18
C ASN A 219 3.21 -9.12 7.91
N ILE A 220 2.29 -10.03 8.26
CA ILE A 220 0.87 -9.85 7.97
C ILE A 220 0.27 -8.56 8.55
N HIS A 221 0.74 -8.13 9.72
CA HIS A 221 0.26 -6.92 10.37
C HIS A 221 0.74 -5.65 9.66
N GLU A 222 1.99 -5.62 9.20
CA GLU A 222 2.54 -4.53 8.37
C GLU A 222 1.84 -4.46 7.01
N ARG A 223 1.58 -5.63 6.39
CA ARG A 223 0.84 -5.74 5.12
C ARG A 223 -0.61 -5.27 5.28
N THR A 224 -1.26 -5.59 6.40
CA THR A 224 -2.61 -5.12 6.74
C THR A 224 -2.68 -3.60 6.68
N LEU A 225 -1.79 -2.88 7.38
CA LEU A 225 -1.78 -1.42 7.35
C LEU A 225 -1.42 -0.86 5.97
N SER A 226 -0.52 -1.52 5.25
CA SER A 226 -0.11 -1.09 3.92
C SER A 226 -1.26 -1.14 2.92
N VAL A 227 -2.08 -2.20 2.99
CA VAL A 227 -3.25 -2.38 2.11
C VAL A 227 -4.42 -1.48 2.52
N LEU A 228 -4.74 -1.37 3.81
CA LEU A 228 -5.82 -0.50 4.31
C LEU A 228 -5.62 1.00 4.00
N ALA A 229 -4.38 1.43 3.75
CA ALA A 229 -4.08 2.79 3.35
C ALA A 229 -4.52 3.13 1.91
N CYS A 230 -4.76 2.13 1.07
CA CYS A 230 -5.14 2.30 -0.33
C CYS A 230 -6.61 2.75 -0.43
N ARG A 231 -6.89 3.78 -1.26
CA ARG A 231 -8.24 4.33 -1.46
C ARG A 231 -9.22 3.36 -2.11
N TYR A 232 -8.71 2.36 -2.84
CA TYR A 232 -9.54 1.37 -3.53
C TYR A 232 -9.97 0.22 -2.62
N VAL A 233 -9.44 0.13 -1.39
CA VAL A 233 -9.70 -0.99 -0.48
C VAL A 233 -10.74 -0.59 0.56
N SER A 234 -11.79 -1.41 0.69
CA SER A 234 -12.84 -1.24 1.70
C SER A 234 -12.51 -2.00 2.98
N GLU A 235 -12.06 -3.26 2.84
CA GLU A 235 -11.83 -4.18 3.96
C GLU A 235 -10.66 -5.15 3.69
N VAL A 236 -10.09 -5.72 4.76
CA VAL A 236 -9.01 -6.72 4.71
C VAL A 236 -9.36 -7.97 5.53
N VAL A 237 -9.22 -9.16 4.92
CA VAL A 237 -9.20 -10.43 5.66
C VAL A 237 -7.78 -10.71 6.13
N ILE A 238 -7.52 -10.51 7.42
CA ILE A 238 -6.22 -10.74 8.04
C ILE A 238 -6.06 -12.24 8.29
N GLY A 239 -5.29 -12.92 7.44
CA GLY A 239 -5.08 -14.37 7.54
C GLY A 239 -6.09 -15.14 6.69
N ALA A 240 -6.22 -14.73 5.43
CA ALA A 240 -7.04 -15.43 4.45
C ALA A 240 -6.43 -16.81 4.11
N PRO A 241 -7.27 -17.83 3.86
CA PRO A 241 -6.80 -19.11 3.32
C PRO A 241 -6.19 -18.90 1.92
N TYR A 242 -5.30 -19.82 1.52
CA TYR A 242 -4.68 -19.78 0.18
C TYR A 242 -5.71 -19.99 -0.93
N SER A 243 -6.51 -21.06 -0.79
CA SER A 243 -7.64 -21.34 -1.67
C SER A 243 -8.87 -20.55 -1.27
N VAL A 244 -9.56 -20.01 -2.26
CA VAL A 244 -10.83 -19.31 -2.08
C VAL A 244 -11.91 -20.34 -1.76
N THR A 245 -12.36 -20.38 -0.52
CA THR A 245 -13.34 -21.38 -0.04
C THR A 245 -14.78 -20.90 -0.22
N SER A 246 -15.72 -21.85 -0.32
CA SER A 246 -17.16 -21.54 -0.33
C SER A 246 -17.58 -20.75 0.91
N ASP A 247 -17.05 -21.13 2.07
CA ASP A 247 -17.37 -20.51 3.34
C ASP A 247 -16.96 -19.04 3.37
N LEU A 248 -15.80 -18.70 2.79
CA LEU A 248 -15.35 -17.32 2.67
C LEU A 248 -16.26 -16.53 1.74
N LEU A 249 -16.58 -17.08 0.57
CA LEU A 249 -17.44 -16.42 -0.42
C LEU A 249 -18.84 -16.17 0.14
N ASP A 250 -19.41 -17.17 0.82
CA ASP A 250 -20.76 -17.10 1.37
C ASP A 250 -20.81 -16.20 2.63
N HIS A 251 -19.77 -16.21 3.46
CA HIS A 251 -19.66 -15.33 4.64
C HIS A 251 -19.63 -13.85 4.27
N PHE A 252 -18.79 -13.47 3.31
CA PHE A 252 -18.66 -12.09 2.86
C PHE A 252 -19.67 -11.70 1.76
N LYS A 253 -20.50 -12.65 1.30
CA LYS A 253 -21.45 -12.47 0.19
C LYS A 253 -20.77 -11.90 -1.06
N VAL A 254 -19.62 -12.49 -1.41
CA VAL A 254 -18.80 -12.05 -2.53
C VAL A 254 -19.58 -12.17 -3.83
N ASP A 255 -19.55 -11.13 -4.67
CA ASP A 255 -20.15 -11.11 -6.01
C ASP A 255 -19.12 -11.36 -7.13
N LEU A 256 -17.86 -11.00 -6.89
CA LEU A 256 -16.78 -11.13 -7.88
C LEU A 256 -15.47 -11.54 -7.20
N VAL A 257 -14.72 -12.43 -7.84
CA VAL A 257 -13.35 -12.76 -7.43
C VAL A 257 -12.39 -12.34 -8.52
N CYS A 258 -11.37 -11.55 -8.19
CA CYS A 258 -10.39 -11.09 -9.16
C CYS A 258 -8.97 -11.54 -8.79
N HIS A 259 -8.19 -11.91 -9.79
CA HIS A 259 -6.77 -12.18 -9.66
C HIS A 259 -5.99 -11.46 -10.77
N GLY A 260 -4.75 -11.07 -10.46
CA GLY A 260 -3.87 -10.41 -11.43
C GLY A 260 -3.43 -11.34 -12.57
N LYS A 261 -2.59 -10.82 -13.48
CA LYS A 261 -1.92 -11.65 -14.52
C LYS A 261 -0.74 -12.47 -13.99
N THR A 262 -0.49 -12.42 -12.69
CA THR A 262 0.60 -13.15 -12.08
C THR A 262 0.28 -14.62 -12.03
N GLU A 263 1.30 -15.46 -12.13
CA GLU A 263 1.18 -16.91 -11.99
C GLU A 263 0.37 -17.28 -10.74
N VAL A 264 -0.63 -18.15 -10.95
CA VAL A 264 -1.38 -18.80 -9.88
C VAL A 264 -0.68 -20.14 -9.62
N LEU A 265 -0.14 -20.31 -8.42
CA LEU A 265 0.43 -21.60 -8.03
C LEU A 265 -0.70 -22.52 -7.56
N PRO A 266 -0.63 -23.83 -7.85
CA PRO A 266 -1.57 -24.78 -7.28
C PRO A 266 -1.50 -24.80 -5.75
N ASP A 267 -2.61 -25.13 -5.10
CA ASP A 267 -2.63 -25.40 -3.66
C ASP A 267 -1.82 -26.68 -3.34
N ARG A 268 -1.64 -26.99 -2.06
CA ARG A 268 -0.82 -28.11 -1.56
C ARG A 268 -1.27 -29.48 -2.06
N ASP A 269 -2.54 -29.62 -2.41
CA ASP A 269 -3.13 -30.83 -3.00
C ASP A 269 -3.08 -30.84 -4.54
N GLY A 270 -2.52 -29.80 -5.15
CA GLY A 270 -2.42 -29.62 -6.60
C GLY A 270 -3.66 -29.00 -7.24
N SER A 271 -4.68 -28.63 -6.46
CA SER A 271 -5.89 -27.98 -6.97
C SER A 271 -5.65 -26.51 -7.36
N ASP A 272 -6.50 -25.98 -8.25
CA ASP A 272 -6.54 -24.55 -8.53
C ASP A 272 -7.16 -23.81 -7.33
N PRO A 273 -6.45 -22.87 -6.67
CA PRO A 273 -6.98 -22.15 -5.51
C PRO A 273 -8.21 -21.30 -5.82
N TYR A 274 -8.52 -21.07 -7.09
CA TYR A 274 -9.72 -20.35 -7.55
C TYR A 274 -10.82 -21.27 -8.10
N ALA A 275 -10.69 -22.60 -8.01
CA ALA A 275 -11.64 -23.56 -8.59
C ALA A 275 -13.10 -23.35 -8.12
N VAL A 276 -13.30 -23.01 -6.84
CA VAL A 276 -14.64 -22.75 -6.29
C VAL A 276 -15.26 -21.50 -6.91
N SER A 277 -14.46 -20.47 -7.18
CA SER A 277 -14.94 -19.26 -7.84
C SER A 277 -15.24 -19.46 -9.33
N VAL A 278 -14.57 -20.41 -10.01
CA VAL A 278 -14.86 -20.77 -11.41
C VAL A 278 -16.21 -21.48 -11.57
N SER A 279 -16.62 -22.26 -10.55
CA SER A 279 -17.81 -23.12 -10.62
C SER A 279 -19.12 -22.45 -10.18
N LYS A 280 -19.05 -21.36 -9.42
CA LYS A 280 -20.17 -20.44 -9.14
C LYS A 280 -20.18 -19.34 -10.23
N PRO A 281 -21.28 -18.58 -10.45
CA PRO A 281 -21.34 -17.52 -11.46
C PRO A 281 -20.53 -16.27 -11.07
N PHE A 282 -19.35 -16.44 -10.49
CA PHE A 282 -18.40 -15.37 -10.19
C PHE A 282 -17.52 -15.16 -11.42
N PHE A 283 -17.55 -13.95 -12.00
CA PHE A 283 -16.67 -13.63 -13.11
C PHE A 283 -15.23 -13.48 -12.60
N ILE A 284 -14.40 -14.49 -12.87
CA ILE A 284 -12.95 -14.34 -12.71
C ILE A 284 -12.45 -13.44 -13.83
N TYR A 285 -12.20 -12.18 -13.49
CA TYR A 285 -11.48 -11.27 -14.38
C TYR A 285 -9.98 -11.57 -14.29
N THR A 286 -9.53 -12.57 -15.05
CA THR A 286 -8.15 -12.58 -15.53
C THR A 286 -8.09 -11.54 -16.64
N PHE A 287 -7.26 -10.49 -16.52
CA PHE A 287 -7.15 -9.43 -17.53
C PHE A 287 -6.63 -9.95 -18.90
N VAL A 288 -7.30 -10.85 -19.60
CA VAL A 288 -6.98 -11.16 -21.00
C VAL A 288 -7.20 -9.86 -21.78
N CYS A 289 -6.14 -9.34 -22.38
CA CYS A 289 -6.22 -8.22 -23.29
C CYS A 289 -6.95 -8.73 -24.55
N LEU A 290 -8.27 -8.66 -24.56
CA LEU A 290 -9.04 -8.65 -25.79
C LEU A 290 -8.70 -7.32 -26.47
N LEU A 291 -7.70 -7.37 -27.34
CA LEU A 291 -7.56 -6.44 -28.45
C LEU A 291 -8.93 -6.34 -29.11
N ILE A 292 -9.64 -5.23 -28.86
CA ILE A 292 -10.76 -4.84 -29.70
C ILE A 292 -10.14 -4.48 -31.04
N THR A 293 -10.05 -5.47 -31.94
CA THR A 293 -9.90 -5.18 -33.36
C THR A 293 -11.19 -4.47 -33.78
N SER A 294 -11.04 -3.25 -34.27
CA SER A 294 -12.14 -2.47 -34.81
C SER A 294 -12.80 -3.29 -35.92
N LYS A 295 -14.12 -3.46 -35.82
CA LYS A 295 -14.93 -3.98 -36.93
C LYS A 295 -14.70 -3.09 -38.14
N SER A 296 -14.13 -3.67 -39.19
CA SER A 296 -14.24 -3.12 -40.54
C SER A 296 -15.71 -3.14 -40.96
N THR A 297 -16.27 -1.95 -41.18
CA THR A 297 -17.35 -1.75 -42.15
C THR A 297 -16.83 -0.71 -43.12
N PRO A 298 -16.82 -1.04 -44.42
CA PRO A 298 -17.69 -0.28 -45.29
C PRO A 298 -18.37 -1.18 -46.35
N GLY A 299 -19.69 -1.05 -46.43
CA GLY A 299 -20.49 -1.45 -47.58
C GLY A 299 -21.51 -0.33 -47.83
N LEU A 300 -21.16 0.56 -48.74
CA LEU A 300 -22.05 1.45 -49.48
C LEU A 300 -22.15 0.86 -50.89
#